data_AF-F2CCI8-F1
#
_entry.id   AF-F2CCI8-F1
#
_cell.length_a   1.000
_cell.length_b   1.000
_cell.length_c   1.000
_cell.angle_alpha   90.00
_cell.angle_beta   90.00
_cell.angle_gamma   90.00
#
_symmetry.space_group_name_H-M   'P 1'
#
loop_
_entity.id
_entity.type
_entity.pdbx_description
1 polymer ?
#
loop_
_entity_poly.entity_id
_entity_poly.type
_entity_poly.pdbx_seq_one_letter_code
_entity_poly.pdbx_strand_id
1 'polypeptide(L)' 'MDRGSFNGKHVYNTFQEAKTKFLDFLADIVIINRYYAKEGMPVNYLSPPLG' A
#
# COMPACT_ATOMS: atom_id res chain seq x y z
N MET A 1 29.75 7.28 -5.18
CA MET A 1 28.65 6.84 -4.30
C MET A 1 28.13 5.53 -4.85
N ASP A 2 28.67 4.43 -4.36
CA ASP A 2 28.07 3.10 -4.52
C ASP A 2 26.96 2.94 -3.51
N ARG A 3 25.71 3.07 -3.95
CA ARG A 3 24.53 2.67 -3.18
C ARG A 3 23.60 1.85 -4.07
N GLY A 4 24.16 0.82 -4.70
CA GLY A 4 23.39 -0.28 -5.26
C GLY A 4 22.82 -1.15 -4.14
N SER A 5 21.74 -0.68 -3.51
CA SER A 5 20.79 -1.57 -2.84
C SER A 5 19.45 -1.37 -3.53
N PHE A 6 19.31 -2.05 -4.68
CA PHE A 6 18.06 -2.16 -5.41
C PHE A 6 17.20 -3.23 -4.73
N ASN A 7 16.86 -3.00 -3.46
CA ASN A 7 16.00 -3.88 -2.69
C ASN A 7 14.54 -3.54 -3.03
N GLY A 8 14.01 -4.14 -4.10
CA GLY A 8 12.57 -4.40 -4.30
C GLY A 8 11.60 -3.22 -4.15
N LYS A 9 12.07 -1.96 -4.17
CA LYS A 9 11.21 -0.79 -4.09
C LYS A 9 10.30 -0.80 -5.30
N HIS A 10 9.00 -0.63 -5.09
CA HIS A 10 8.10 -0.27 -6.17
C HIS A 10 8.61 1.06 -6.77
N VAL A 11 9.43 0.97 -7.82
CA VAL A 11 9.97 2.14 -8.51
C VAL A 11 8.87 2.61 -9.43
N TYR A 12 8.09 3.59 -8.97
CA TYR A 12 7.15 4.29 -9.82
C TYR A 12 7.93 5.26 -10.70
N ASN A 13 7.71 5.20 -12.01
CA ASN A 13 8.44 6.03 -12.97
C ASN A 13 7.94 7.48 -12.97
N THR A 14 6.73 7.70 -12.46
CA THR A 14 6.13 9.03 -12.35
C THR A 14 5.39 9.21 -11.03
N PHE A 15 5.27 10.47 -10.59
CA PHE A 15 4.43 10.83 -9.44
C PHE A 15 2.97 10.42 -9.64
N GLN A 16 2.45 10.52 -10.87
CA GLN A 16 1.08 10.14 -11.18
C GLN A 16 0.86 8.63 -10.99
N GLU A 17 1.80 7.80 -11.45
CA GLU A 17 1.76 6.35 -11.24
C GLU A 17 1.80 6.00 -9.75
N ALA A 18 2.71 6.63 -9.00
CA ALA A 18 2.79 6.44 -7.55
C ALA A 18 1.49 6.84 -6.84
N LYS A 19 0.91 8.00 -7.22
CA LYS A 19 -0.34 8.52 -6.66
C LYS A 19 -1.51 7.56 -6.94
N THR A 20 -1.64 7.08 -8.17
CA THR A 20 -2.71 6.14 -8.53
C THR A 20 -2.57 4.85 -7.73
N LYS A 21 -1.38 4.25 -7.68
CA LYS A 21 -1.14 3.01 -6.93
C LYS A 21 -1.35 3.15 -5.43
N PHE A 22 -0.99 4.30 -4.86
CA PHE A 22 -1.28 4.60 -3.47
C PHE A 22 -2.78 4.70 -3.19
N LEU A 23 -3.55 5.37 -4.07
CA LEU A 23 -5.00 5.50 -3.92
C LEU A 23 -5.72 4.16 -4.09
N ASP A 24 -5.30 3.32 -5.04
CA ASP A 24 -5.83 1.96 -5.23
C ASP A 24 -5.62 1.13 -3.96
N PHE A 25 -4.40 1.16 -3.40
CA PHE A 25 -4.07 0.47 -2.16
C PHE A 25 -4.91 0.94 -0.97
N LEU A 26 -5.15 2.25 -0.85
CA LEU A 26 -6.04 2.78 0.19
C LEU A 26 -7.48 2.31 0.02
N ALA A 27 -7.98 2.25 -1.22
CA ALA A 27 -9.33 1.76 -1.49
C ALA A 27 -9.49 0.29 -1.07
N ASP A 28 -8.50 -0.56 -1.37
CA ASP A 28 -8.47 -1.96 -0.97
C ASP A 28 -8.51 -2.11 0.56
N ILE A 29 -7.68 -1.33 1.29
CA ILE A 29 -7.69 -1.32 2.76
C ILE A 29 -9.07 -0.96 3.31
N VAL A 30 -9.71 0.07 2.76
CA VAL A 30 -11.04 0.51 3.22
C VAL A 30 -12.07 -0.58 2.99
N ILE A 31 -12.05 -1.26 1.84
CA ILE A 31 -12.97 -2.35 1.53
C ILE A 31 -12.77 -3.50 2.52
N ILE A 32 -11.53 -3.94 2.73
CA ILE A 32 -11.17 -5.03 3.64
C ILE A 32 -11.59 -4.69 5.07
N ASN A 33 -11.24 -3.52 5.58
CA ASN A 33 -11.57 -3.12 6.95
C ASN A 33 -13.08 -3.00 7.18
N ARG A 34 -13.84 -2.53 6.18
CA ARG A 34 -15.31 -2.53 6.26
C ARG A 34 -15.89 -3.94 6.34
N TYR A 35 -15.35 -4.88 5.58
CA TYR A 35 -15.75 -6.29 5.66
C TYR A 35 -15.45 -6.86 7.05
N TYR A 36 -14.23 -6.66 7.56
CA TYR A 36 -13.81 -7.18 8.87
C TYR A 36 -14.66 -6.61 10.01
N ALA A 37 -14.96 -5.31 9.96
CA ALA A 37 -15.84 -4.67 10.94
C ALA A 37 -17.27 -5.25 10.92
N LYS A 38 -17.82 -5.58 9.74
CA LYS A 38 -19.13 -6.24 9.63
C LYS A 38 -19.13 -7.64 10.22
N GLU A 39 -18.06 -8.40 10.01
CA GLU A 39 -17.91 -9.78 10.46
C GLU A 39 -17.45 -9.90 11.93
N GLY A 40 -17.23 -8.77 12.63
CA GLY A 40 -16.68 -8.78 14.00
C GLY A 40 -15.24 -9.29 14.10
N MET A 41 -14.51 -9.27 12.98
CA MET A 41 -13.11 -9.69 12.91
C MET A 41 -12.16 -8.57 13.37
N PRO A 42 -10.99 -8.91 13.94
CA PRO A 42 -10.00 -7.92 14.35
C PRO A 42 -9.46 -7.17 13.12
N VAL A 43 -9.46 -5.83 13.17
CA VAL A 43 -8.98 -4.97 12.09
C VAL A 43 -7.55 -5.31 11.66
N ASN A 44 -7.36 -5.51 10.35
CA ASN A 44 -6.06 -5.80 9.77
C ASN A 44 -5.46 -4.54 9.13
N TYR A 45 -4.74 -3.76 9.93
CA TYR A 45 -3.97 -2.63 9.42
C TYR A 45 -2.62 -3.11 8.89
N LEU A 46 -2.62 -3.71 7.69
CA LEU A 46 -1.37 -3.91 6.96
C LEU A 46 -0.82 -2.53 6.61
N SER A 47 0.28 -2.15 7.25
CA SER A 47 0.97 -0.88 6.97
C SER A 47 1.29 -0.81 5.46
N PRO A 48 1.03 0.34 4.81
CA PRO A 48 1.50 0.55 3.44
C PRO A 48 2.99 0.26 3.34
N PRO A 49 3.46 -0.36 2.25
CA PRO A 49 4.89 -0.55 2.06
C PRO A 49 5.59 0.81 2.13
N LEU A 50 6.48 0.95 3.12
CA LEU A 50 7.37 2.10 3.25
C LEU A 50 8.30 2.09 2.04
N GLY A 51 8.07 3.08 1.17
CA GLY A 51 8.73 3.20 -0.13
C GLY A 51 10.20 3.54 -0.10
#